data_AF-A0A7W0X7H8-F1
#
_entry.id   AF-A0A7W0X7H8-F1
#
_cell.length_a   1.000
_cell.length_b   1.000
_cell.length_c   1.000
_cell.angle_alpha   90.00
_cell.angle_beta   90.00
_cell.angle_gamma   90.00
#
_symmetry.space_group_name_H-M   'P 1'
#
loop_
_entity.id
_entity.type
_entity.pdbx_description
1 polymer ?
#
loop_
_entity_poly.entity_id
_entity_poly.type
_entity_poly.pdbx_seq_one_letter_code
_entity_poly.pdbx_strand_id
1 'polypeptide(L)'
;MFSVGEGEAILVIFPAGRTWLIDGGSTNHLGPNERLGQLLVRYLEARGLLLEACVASHPHVDHAGALAPILTSGSPALAPTVTVYRGGVAWTGMGKWLDRYHKAIAGLDSAVEEVTLADAHREVVIADGIVAHLFAGSGAGPYTSLFMQLRFRSARLLFTGDAHCGYEVELLKTFGAADFRADMLKVTHHGSSNGTAGRVLRAAKPAFAIASTADEDGHRLEEDTLERLLGPEEKRRVFETLVEGDIIVGTDGEPYRGGVLYRVEFTSPGEFAEGLDAEVIPADRIQRERSDDPDCQ
;
A
#
# COMPACT_ATOMS: atom_id res chain seq x y z
N MET A 1 4.25 -6.92 -2.90
CA MET A 1 4.46 -6.02 -1.76
C MET A 1 5.86 -6.26 -1.28
N PHE A 2 6.70 -5.23 -1.29
CA PHE A 2 8.11 -5.38 -0.98
C PHE A 2 8.33 -5.33 0.53
N SER A 3 9.24 -6.15 1.05
CA SER A 3 9.75 -6.03 2.41
C SER A 3 10.76 -4.87 2.46
N VAL A 4 10.23 -3.66 2.66
CA VAL A 4 11.04 -2.42 2.72
C VAL A 4 11.41 -2.01 4.14
N GLY A 5 11.05 -2.82 5.12
CA GLY A 5 11.17 -2.47 6.52
C GLY A 5 10.04 -1.59 7.02
N GLU A 6 10.36 -0.56 7.80
CA GLU A 6 9.37 0.39 8.34
C GLU A 6 8.90 1.30 7.22
N GLY A 7 7.79 0.89 6.60
CA GLY A 7 7.14 1.59 5.51
C GLY A 7 6.43 0.65 4.55
N GLU A 8 6.03 1.19 3.42
CA GLU A 8 5.22 0.49 2.43
C GLU A 8 5.69 0.79 1.00
N ALA A 9 5.81 -0.28 0.21
CA ALA A 9 5.99 -0.18 -1.23
C ALA A 9 5.30 -1.37 -1.92
N ILE A 10 4.32 -1.09 -2.78
CA ILE A 10 3.56 -2.13 -3.48
C ILE A 10 3.55 -1.85 -4.98
N LEU A 11 4.26 -2.68 -5.74
CA LEU A 11 4.18 -2.68 -7.19
C LEU A 11 3.03 -3.57 -7.66
N VAL A 12 2.12 -3.02 -8.45
CA VAL A 12 1.08 -3.75 -9.17
C VAL A 12 1.51 -3.88 -10.63
N ILE A 13 1.59 -5.13 -11.12
CA ILE A 13 1.98 -5.43 -12.50
C ILE A 13 0.74 -5.87 -13.28
N PHE A 14 0.45 -5.14 -14.35
CA PHE A 14 -0.63 -5.40 -15.29
C PHE A 14 -0.10 -6.13 -16.54
N PRO A 15 -1.00 -6.63 -17.41
CA PRO A 15 -0.61 -7.19 -18.70
C PRO A 15 0.30 -6.24 -19.51
N ALA A 16 1.16 -6.84 -20.35
CA ALA A 16 2.15 -6.14 -21.17
C ALA A 16 3.21 -5.33 -20.38
N GLY A 17 3.41 -5.62 -19.10
CA GLY A 17 4.49 -5.03 -18.28
C GLY A 17 4.21 -3.60 -17.80
N ARG A 18 2.96 -3.12 -17.95
CA ARG A 18 2.51 -1.84 -17.39
C ARG A 18 2.40 -1.96 -15.87
N THR A 19 2.76 -0.94 -15.13
CA THR A 19 2.75 -1.00 -13.66
C THR A 19 2.25 0.27 -13.01
N TRP A 20 1.62 0.09 -11.85
CA TRP A 20 1.35 1.15 -10.89
C TRP A 20 2.12 0.87 -9.60
N LEU A 21 2.60 1.93 -8.95
CA LEU A 21 3.27 1.87 -7.66
C LEU A 21 2.35 2.48 -6.58
N ILE A 22 1.90 1.68 -5.62
CA ILE A 22 1.14 2.15 -4.46
C ILE A 22 2.13 2.33 -3.32
N ASP A 23 2.30 3.58 -2.91
CA ASP A 23 3.34 4.01 -1.98
C ASP A 23 4.75 3.51 -2.38
N GLY A 24 5.75 3.88 -1.62
CA GLY A 24 7.15 3.65 -1.91
C GLY A 24 7.98 4.40 -0.89
N GLY A 25 7.98 3.95 0.36
CA GLY A 25 8.73 4.58 1.43
C GLY A 25 9.35 3.59 2.41
N SER A 26 10.37 4.05 3.11
CA SER A 26 11.04 3.35 4.21
C SER A 26 11.73 4.37 5.12
N THR A 27 11.83 4.10 6.42
CA THR A 27 12.52 4.98 7.40
C THR A 27 13.76 4.36 8.04
N ASN A 28 13.89 3.03 8.12
CA ASN A 28 14.93 2.39 8.95
C ASN A 28 15.77 1.31 8.24
N HIS A 29 15.18 0.39 7.46
CA HIS A 29 15.86 -0.84 7.03
C HIS A 29 16.63 -0.69 5.70
N LEU A 30 16.19 0.18 4.79
CA LEU A 30 16.80 0.33 3.45
C LEU A 30 17.70 1.56 3.30
N GLY A 31 17.93 2.30 4.39
CA GLY A 31 18.61 3.59 4.36
C GLY A 31 17.68 4.71 3.85
N PRO A 32 18.23 5.86 3.40
CA PRO A 32 17.40 6.99 2.98
C PRO A 32 16.57 6.61 1.74
N ASN A 33 15.35 7.13 1.63
CA ASN A 33 14.39 6.82 0.56
C ASN A 33 14.95 6.98 -0.86
N GLU A 34 16.02 7.74 -1.05
CA GLU A 34 16.80 7.82 -2.28
C GLU A 34 17.34 6.44 -2.72
N ARG A 35 17.82 5.61 -1.78
CA ARG A 35 18.29 4.25 -2.07
C ARG A 35 17.13 3.33 -2.45
N LEU A 36 16.02 3.37 -1.70
CA LEU A 36 14.82 2.62 -2.04
C LEU A 36 14.34 2.98 -3.46
N GLY A 37 14.28 4.27 -3.80
CA GLY A 37 13.89 4.72 -5.12
C GLY A 37 14.79 4.18 -6.23
N GLN A 38 16.11 4.18 -6.02
CA GLN A 38 17.07 3.58 -6.97
C GLN A 38 16.86 2.08 -7.15
N LEU A 39 16.58 1.35 -6.06
CA LEU A 39 16.32 -0.09 -6.11
C LEU A 39 15.02 -0.40 -6.87
N LEU A 40 13.95 0.36 -6.60
CA LEU A 40 12.67 0.21 -7.31
C LEU A 40 12.81 0.52 -8.80
N VAL A 41 13.52 1.57 -9.17
CA VAL A 41 13.81 1.88 -10.58
C VAL A 41 14.61 0.76 -11.25
N ARG A 42 15.67 0.26 -10.62
CA ARG A 42 16.44 -0.88 -11.14
C ARG A 42 15.58 -2.14 -11.28
N TYR A 43 14.67 -2.38 -10.33
CA TYR A 43 13.74 -3.51 -10.39
C TYR A 43 12.84 -3.42 -11.63
N LEU A 44 12.31 -2.23 -11.92
CA LEU A 44 11.49 -1.99 -13.12
C LEU A 44 12.30 -2.21 -14.40
N GLU A 45 13.49 -1.61 -14.50
CA GLU A 45 14.37 -1.72 -15.66
C GLU A 45 14.78 -3.17 -15.94
N ALA A 46 15.23 -3.89 -14.91
CA ALA A 46 15.69 -5.28 -15.04
C ALA A 46 14.60 -6.24 -15.55
N ARG A 47 13.34 -5.86 -15.37
CA ARG A 47 12.17 -6.67 -15.76
C ARG A 47 11.44 -6.11 -16.98
N GLY A 48 11.93 -5.02 -17.58
CA GLY A 48 11.28 -4.36 -18.70
C GLY A 48 9.88 -3.85 -18.37
N LEU A 49 9.67 -3.41 -17.12
CA LEU A 49 8.40 -2.89 -16.63
C LEU A 49 8.31 -1.37 -16.86
N LEU A 50 7.09 -0.88 -17.12
CA LEU A 50 6.82 0.53 -17.37
C LEU A 50 5.89 1.10 -16.29
N LEU A 51 6.42 2.01 -15.47
CA LEU A 51 5.67 2.73 -14.45
C LEU A 51 4.81 3.83 -15.08
N GLU A 52 3.50 3.68 -14.99
CA GLU A 52 2.54 4.62 -15.57
C GLU A 52 1.84 5.49 -14.53
N ALA A 53 1.70 4.99 -13.29
CA ALA A 53 1.10 5.76 -12.22
C ALA A 53 1.66 5.41 -10.86
N CYS A 54 1.58 6.37 -9.94
CA CYS A 54 1.77 6.18 -8.52
C CYS A 54 0.47 6.49 -7.78
N VAL A 55 0.17 5.72 -6.74
CA VAL A 55 -0.90 6.01 -5.77
C VAL A 55 -0.20 6.32 -4.46
N ALA A 56 -0.13 7.61 -4.12
CA ALA A 56 0.42 8.07 -2.86
C ALA A 56 -0.72 8.16 -1.84
N SER A 57 -0.84 7.16 -0.97
CA SER A 57 -1.98 7.02 -0.06
C SER A 57 -2.07 8.25 0.86
N HIS A 58 -0.96 8.61 1.49
CA HIS A 58 -0.81 9.77 2.36
C HIS A 58 0.68 10.18 2.42
N PRO A 59 1.01 11.37 2.95
CA PRO A 59 2.35 11.92 2.83
C PRO A 59 3.23 11.58 4.05
N HIS A 60 3.12 10.41 4.67
CA HIS A 60 4.20 10.01 5.59
C HIS A 60 5.42 9.53 4.79
N VAL A 61 6.61 9.69 5.38
CA VAL A 61 7.89 9.47 4.67
C VAL A 61 8.16 7.99 4.38
N ASP A 62 7.61 7.11 5.20
CA ASP A 62 7.57 5.66 5.07
C ASP A 62 6.54 5.19 4.01
N HIS A 63 5.75 6.12 3.43
CA HIS A 63 4.85 5.87 2.30
C HIS A 63 5.26 6.61 1.02
N ALA A 64 5.35 7.93 1.07
CA ALA A 64 5.60 8.75 -0.13
C ALA A 64 7.09 9.04 -0.39
N GLY A 65 7.98 8.64 0.53
CA GLY A 65 9.34 9.16 0.60
C GLY A 65 10.22 8.89 -0.62
N ALA A 66 10.09 7.72 -1.26
CA ALA A 66 10.89 7.37 -2.44
C ALA A 66 10.24 7.77 -3.77
N LEU A 67 9.00 8.28 -3.77
CA LEU A 67 8.31 8.68 -5.00
C LEU A 67 9.06 9.80 -5.75
N ALA A 68 9.55 10.83 -5.06
CA ALA A 68 10.34 11.89 -5.70
C ALA A 68 11.68 11.38 -6.28
N PRO A 69 12.49 10.57 -5.56
CA PRO A 69 13.66 9.91 -6.14
C PRO A 69 13.36 9.04 -7.37
N ILE A 70 12.23 8.32 -7.39
CA ILE A 70 11.81 7.50 -8.54
C ILE A 70 11.46 8.40 -9.72
N LEU A 71 10.59 9.39 -9.51
CA LEU A 71 10.07 10.26 -10.57
C LEU A 71 11.15 11.17 -11.17
N THR A 72 12.18 11.54 -10.40
CA THR A 72 13.32 12.33 -10.89
C THR A 72 14.47 11.49 -11.45
N SER A 73 14.35 10.16 -11.49
CA SER A 73 15.44 9.26 -11.91
C SER A 73 15.87 9.41 -13.37
N GLY A 74 14.97 9.90 -14.24
CA GLY A 74 15.20 9.93 -15.69
C GLY A 74 15.25 8.54 -16.34
N SER A 75 14.79 7.50 -15.64
CA SER A 75 14.84 6.13 -16.12
C SER A 75 13.88 5.89 -17.30
N PRO A 76 14.27 5.10 -18.31
CA PRO A 76 13.39 4.68 -19.39
C PRO A 76 12.27 3.75 -18.94
N ALA A 77 12.28 3.28 -17.68
CA ALA A 77 11.21 2.49 -17.09
C ALA A 77 10.01 3.35 -16.61
N LEU A 78 10.08 4.68 -16.75
CA LEU A 78 8.95 5.57 -16.49
C LEU A 78 8.23 5.90 -17.80
N ALA A 79 6.90 5.93 -17.76
CA ALA A 79 6.11 6.44 -18.88
C ALA A 79 6.45 7.91 -19.17
N PRO A 80 6.24 8.39 -20.42
CA PRO A 80 6.48 9.80 -20.77
C PRO A 80 5.75 10.80 -19.86
N THR A 81 4.57 10.41 -19.37
CA THR A 81 3.86 11.09 -18.30
C THR A 81 3.43 10.05 -17.27
N VAL A 82 3.84 10.23 -16.02
CA VAL A 82 3.42 9.38 -14.88
C VAL A 82 2.33 10.12 -14.10
N THR A 83 1.17 9.48 -13.90
CA THR A 83 0.10 10.06 -13.08
C THR A 83 0.33 9.77 -11.60
N VAL A 84 0.30 10.78 -10.74
CA VAL A 84 0.36 10.61 -9.28
C VAL A 84 -1.02 10.89 -8.70
N TYR A 85 -1.72 9.83 -8.28
CA TYR A 85 -2.96 9.94 -7.52
C TYR A 85 -2.64 10.14 -6.05
N ARG A 86 -3.24 11.16 -5.42
CA ARG A 86 -3.05 11.44 -3.99
C ARG A 86 -4.32 11.90 -3.30
N GLY A 87 -4.40 11.68 -1.99
CA GLY A 87 -5.41 12.29 -1.13
C GLY A 87 -5.25 13.81 -1.04
N GLY A 88 -6.33 14.54 -0.75
CA GLY A 88 -6.32 16.00 -0.91
C GLY A 88 -5.89 16.84 0.27
N VAL A 89 -6.07 16.37 1.51
CA VAL A 89 -6.04 17.31 2.66
C VAL A 89 -4.77 17.22 3.50
N ALA A 90 -4.08 16.08 3.51
CA ALA A 90 -2.86 15.90 4.30
C ALA A 90 -1.58 16.49 3.67
N TRP A 91 -1.57 16.88 2.39
CA TRP A 91 -0.34 17.19 1.63
C TRP A 91 0.23 18.61 1.82
N THR A 92 -0.07 19.25 2.95
CA THR A 92 0.45 20.58 3.30
C THR A 92 1.00 20.61 4.72
N GLY A 93 2.13 21.29 4.94
CA GLY A 93 2.61 21.62 6.28
C GLY A 93 3.34 20.51 7.04
N MET A 94 3.71 19.40 6.40
CA MET A 94 4.38 18.24 7.02
C MET A 94 5.92 18.34 7.11
N GLY A 95 6.44 19.57 7.15
CA GLY A 95 7.86 19.86 7.33
C GLY A 95 8.72 19.80 6.06
N LYS A 96 10.04 19.91 6.26
CA LYS A 96 11.02 20.13 5.18
C LYS A 96 11.11 19.02 4.14
N TRP A 97 10.70 17.79 4.46
CA TRP A 97 10.75 16.69 3.50
C TRP A 97 9.67 16.89 2.41
N LEU A 98 8.47 17.33 2.79
CA LEU A 98 7.37 17.55 1.86
C LEU A 98 7.63 18.76 0.95
N ASP A 99 8.28 19.80 1.48
CA ASP A 99 8.75 20.93 0.65
C ASP A 99 9.75 20.47 -0.43
N ARG A 100 10.65 19.54 -0.09
CA ARG A 100 11.59 18.93 -1.05
C ARG A 100 10.86 18.08 -2.08
N TYR A 101 9.88 17.28 -1.65
CA TYR A 101 9.02 16.50 -2.54
C TYR A 101 8.32 17.41 -3.54
N HIS A 102 7.58 18.42 -3.08
CA HIS A 102 6.84 19.36 -3.95
C HIS A 102 7.76 20.08 -4.93
N LYS A 103 8.94 20.53 -4.46
CA LYS A 103 9.93 21.17 -5.33
C LYS A 103 10.47 20.22 -6.41
N ALA A 104 10.69 18.95 -6.06
CA ALA A 104 11.14 17.94 -7.02
C ALA A 104 10.08 17.65 -8.08
N ILE A 105 8.83 17.43 -7.66
CA ILE A 105 7.71 17.16 -8.57
C ILE A 105 7.40 18.36 -9.48
N ALA A 106 7.40 19.58 -8.93
CA ALA A 106 7.21 20.80 -9.72
C ALA A 106 8.30 21.02 -10.79
N GLY A 107 9.48 20.43 -10.61
CA GLY A 107 10.57 20.47 -11.60
C GLY A 107 10.38 19.50 -12.77
N LEU A 108 9.43 18.57 -12.68
CA LEU A 108 9.14 17.55 -13.70
C LEU A 108 7.94 17.94 -14.58
N ASP A 109 7.79 19.23 -14.85
CA ASP A 109 6.65 19.76 -15.63
C ASP A 109 6.41 18.92 -16.90
N SER A 110 5.13 18.62 -17.18
CA SER A 110 4.62 17.68 -18.21
C SER A 110 4.99 16.18 -18.08
N ALA A 111 6.02 15.82 -17.32
CA ALA A 111 6.40 14.41 -17.08
C ALA A 111 5.63 13.78 -15.91
N VAL A 112 5.05 14.60 -15.03
CA VAL A 112 4.19 14.15 -13.93
C VAL A 112 2.84 14.88 -13.97
N GLU A 113 1.75 14.13 -13.93
CA GLU A 113 0.40 14.66 -13.75
C GLU A 113 -0.10 14.33 -12.34
N GLU A 114 -0.34 15.34 -11.51
CA GLU A 114 -0.93 15.12 -10.18
C GLU A 114 -2.45 15.16 -10.22
N VAL A 115 -3.08 14.09 -9.73
CA VAL A 115 -4.52 13.98 -9.52
C VAL A 115 -4.82 13.94 -8.03
N THR A 116 -5.53 14.96 -7.55
CA THR A 116 -5.93 15.05 -6.14
C THR A 116 -7.37 14.58 -5.95
N LEU A 117 -7.61 13.69 -4.98
CA LEU A 117 -8.93 13.26 -4.56
C LEU A 117 -9.23 13.77 -3.14
N ALA A 118 -10.32 14.52 -2.98
CA ALA A 118 -10.86 14.93 -1.70
C ALA A 118 -12.38 14.82 -1.78
N ASP A 119 -12.98 14.07 -0.86
CA ASP A 119 -14.41 13.73 -0.87
C ASP A 119 -14.90 13.26 -2.26
N ALA A 120 -14.13 12.34 -2.84
CA ALA A 120 -14.30 11.92 -4.23
C ALA A 120 -14.06 10.42 -4.39
N HIS A 121 -14.82 9.83 -5.30
CA HIS A 121 -14.58 8.50 -5.85
C HIS A 121 -14.30 8.62 -7.35
N ARG A 122 -13.19 8.03 -7.81
CA ARG A 122 -12.76 8.02 -9.20
C ARG A 122 -12.56 6.59 -9.67
N GLU A 123 -13.19 6.27 -10.79
CA GLU A 123 -12.93 5.03 -11.52
C GLU A 123 -11.87 5.28 -12.59
N VAL A 124 -10.88 4.38 -12.67
CA VAL A 124 -9.83 4.39 -13.69
C VAL A 124 -9.77 3.02 -14.35
N VAL A 125 -10.12 2.97 -15.63
CA VAL A 125 -10.00 1.76 -16.45
C VAL A 125 -8.55 1.63 -16.90
N ILE A 126 -7.89 0.54 -16.51
CA ILE A 126 -6.47 0.32 -16.79
C ILE A 126 -6.30 -0.38 -18.14
N ALA A 127 -6.79 -1.63 -18.26
CA ALA A 127 -6.87 -2.44 -19.47
C ALA A 127 -7.55 -3.79 -19.16
N ASP A 128 -8.01 -4.51 -20.19
CA ASP A 128 -8.45 -5.92 -20.08
C ASP A 128 -9.50 -6.21 -18.98
N GLY A 129 -10.36 -5.23 -18.69
CA GLY A 129 -11.37 -5.33 -17.63
C GLY A 129 -10.81 -5.14 -16.20
N ILE A 130 -9.57 -4.68 -16.08
CA ILE A 130 -8.95 -4.24 -14.82
C ILE A 130 -9.35 -2.78 -14.57
N VAL A 131 -9.97 -2.53 -13.42
CA VAL A 131 -10.49 -1.22 -13.02
C VAL A 131 -9.99 -0.89 -11.61
N ALA A 132 -9.41 0.29 -11.44
CA ALA A 132 -9.06 0.83 -10.13
C ALA A 132 -10.15 1.82 -9.68
N HIS A 133 -10.67 1.62 -8.48
CA HIS A 133 -11.58 2.51 -7.78
C HIS A 133 -10.79 3.24 -6.69
N LEU A 134 -10.55 4.52 -6.90
CA LEU A 134 -9.80 5.39 -6.00
C LEU A 134 -10.81 6.24 -5.21
N PHE A 135 -10.73 6.24 -3.88
CA PHE A 135 -11.65 7.03 -3.08
C PHE A 135 -11.00 7.59 -1.82
N ALA A 136 -11.33 8.84 -1.52
CA ALA A 136 -10.85 9.56 -0.35
C ALA A 136 -11.95 10.50 0.16
N GLY A 137 -12.01 10.69 1.47
CA GLY A 137 -12.97 11.54 2.16
C GLY A 137 -12.45 12.96 2.33
N SER A 138 -13.10 13.70 3.23
CA SER A 138 -12.77 15.10 3.53
C SER A 138 -11.81 15.27 4.72
N GLY A 139 -11.44 14.16 5.38
CA GLY A 139 -10.57 14.15 6.56
C GLY A 139 -9.28 14.93 6.34
N ALA A 140 -8.89 15.72 7.34
CA ALA A 140 -7.72 16.61 7.31
C ALA A 140 -6.53 16.13 8.17
N GLY A 141 -6.65 14.96 8.79
CA GLY A 141 -5.62 14.40 9.67
C GLY A 141 -4.46 13.75 8.89
N PRO A 142 -3.29 13.56 9.53
CA PRO A 142 -2.14 12.89 8.91
C PRO A 142 -2.44 11.43 8.51
N TYR A 143 -3.38 10.79 9.21
CA TYR A 143 -3.83 9.41 8.97
C TYR A 143 -5.08 9.36 8.08
N THR A 144 -5.07 10.16 7.01
CA THR A 144 -6.14 10.17 5.99
C THR A 144 -5.58 9.70 4.66
N SER A 145 -5.84 8.42 4.36
CA SER A 145 -5.31 7.77 3.17
C SER A 145 -6.29 7.82 1.99
N LEU A 146 -5.74 7.90 0.78
CA LEU A 146 -6.43 7.54 -0.45
C LEU A 146 -6.54 6.02 -0.53
N PHE A 147 -7.77 5.50 -0.58
CA PHE A 147 -8.03 4.08 -0.72
C PHE A 147 -8.06 3.72 -2.20
N MET A 148 -7.59 2.52 -2.51
CA MET A 148 -7.71 1.96 -3.86
C MET A 148 -8.27 0.54 -3.78
N GLN A 149 -9.38 0.30 -4.47
CA GLN A 149 -9.84 -1.05 -4.77
C GLN A 149 -9.52 -1.41 -6.21
N LEU A 150 -8.75 -2.48 -6.42
CA LEU A 150 -8.49 -3.03 -7.74
C LEU A 150 -9.50 -4.16 -8.02
N ARG A 151 -10.23 -4.05 -9.13
CA ARG A 151 -11.17 -5.07 -9.62
C ARG A 151 -10.64 -5.68 -10.90
N PHE A 152 -10.58 -7.01 -10.94
CA PHE A 152 -10.29 -7.76 -12.16
C PHE A 152 -11.12 -9.06 -12.18
N ARG A 153 -12.18 -9.08 -13.01
CA ARG A 153 -13.14 -10.19 -13.06
C ARG A 153 -13.67 -10.52 -11.65
N SER A 154 -13.39 -11.71 -11.13
CA SER A 154 -13.82 -12.12 -9.79
C SER A 154 -12.92 -11.59 -8.67
N ALA A 155 -11.71 -11.13 -8.98
CA ALA A 155 -10.72 -10.69 -8.00
C ALA A 155 -10.96 -9.24 -7.54
N ARG A 156 -10.89 -9.04 -6.22
CA ARG A 156 -10.94 -7.72 -5.59
C ARG A 156 -9.84 -7.56 -4.55
N LEU A 157 -9.04 -6.51 -4.67
CA LEU A 157 -7.95 -6.20 -3.74
C LEU A 157 -8.17 -4.78 -3.21
N LEU A 158 -8.07 -4.59 -1.89
CA LEU A 158 -8.25 -3.28 -1.26
C LEU A 158 -6.95 -2.84 -0.58
N PHE A 159 -6.49 -1.65 -0.95
CA PHE A 159 -5.32 -0.96 -0.42
C PHE A 159 -5.77 0.29 0.33
N THR A 160 -5.27 0.46 1.55
CA THR A 160 -5.90 1.37 2.53
C THR A 160 -4.93 2.37 3.17
N GLY A 161 -3.62 2.29 2.87
CA GLY A 161 -2.60 3.11 3.52
C GLY A 161 -2.68 2.99 5.04
N ASP A 162 -2.58 4.12 5.73
CA ASP A 162 -2.52 4.22 7.19
C ASP A 162 -3.70 4.99 7.77
N ALA A 163 -4.88 4.79 7.19
CA ALA A 163 -6.09 5.32 7.78
C ALA A 163 -6.30 4.79 9.21
N HIS A 164 -6.70 5.69 10.11
CA HIS A 164 -7.22 5.30 11.42
C HIS A 164 -8.69 4.87 11.33
N CYS A 165 -9.13 4.01 12.25
CA CYS A 165 -10.48 3.42 12.28
C CYS A 165 -11.60 4.44 12.08
N GLY A 166 -11.55 5.59 12.77
CA GLY A 166 -12.57 6.64 12.60
C GLY A 166 -12.72 7.12 11.14
N TYR A 167 -11.61 7.34 10.43
CA TYR A 167 -11.63 7.74 9.02
C TYR A 167 -12.05 6.59 8.10
N GLU A 168 -11.63 5.35 8.38
CA GLU A 168 -12.10 4.18 7.62
C GLU A 168 -13.63 4.03 7.71
N VAL A 169 -14.19 4.23 8.90
CA VAL A 169 -15.63 4.17 9.16
C VAL A 169 -16.36 5.34 8.50
N GLU A 170 -15.76 6.53 8.43
CA GLU A 170 -16.26 7.65 7.62
C GLU A 170 -16.35 7.25 6.14
N LEU A 171 -15.24 6.77 5.55
CA LEU A 171 -15.21 6.35 4.15
C LEU A 171 -16.24 5.25 3.85
N LEU A 172 -16.39 4.28 4.76
CA LEU A 172 -17.38 3.22 4.61
C LEU A 172 -18.81 3.76 4.60
N LYS A 173 -19.12 4.79 5.39
CA LYS A 173 -20.43 5.45 5.38
C LYS A 173 -20.65 6.23 4.08
N THR A 174 -19.62 6.89 3.57
CA THR A 174 -19.70 7.76 2.38
C THR A 174 -19.81 6.96 1.08
N PHE A 175 -18.97 5.94 0.89
CA PHE A 175 -18.87 5.20 -0.37
C PHE A 175 -19.59 3.84 -0.34
N GLY A 176 -19.86 3.30 0.86
CA GLY A 176 -20.63 2.08 1.04
C GLY A 176 -19.81 0.79 0.88
N ALA A 177 -20.41 -0.34 1.26
CA ALA A 177 -19.71 -1.62 1.39
C ALA A 177 -19.19 -2.21 0.06
N ALA A 178 -19.72 -1.79 -1.08
CA ALA A 178 -19.29 -2.31 -2.39
C ALA A 178 -17.83 -1.91 -2.70
N ASP A 179 -17.44 -0.68 -2.37
CA ASP A 179 -16.07 -0.17 -2.58
C ASP A 179 -15.08 -0.67 -1.54
N PHE A 180 -15.58 -1.29 -0.47
CA PHE A 180 -14.76 -1.98 0.53
C PHE A 180 -14.62 -3.47 0.26
N ARG A 181 -15.54 -4.10 -0.49
CA ARG A 181 -15.54 -5.55 -0.69
C ARG A 181 -14.27 -6.05 -1.37
N ALA A 182 -13.48 -6.86 -0.67
CA ALA A 182 -12.22 -7.37 -1.18
C ALA A 182 -12.02 -8.85 -0.81
N ASP A 183 -11.18 -9.54 -1.57
CA ASP A 183 -10.66 -10.86 -1.24
C ASP A 183 -9.29 -10.76 -0.58
N MET A 184 -8.48 -9.78 -0.99
CA MET A 184 -7.26 -9.33 -0.32
C MET A 184 -7.47 -7.97 0.34
N LEU A 185 -7.09 -7.84 1.60
CA LEU A 185 -6.98 -6.55 2.29
C LEU A 185 -5.52 -6.23 2.63
N LYS A 186 -5.01 -5.06 2.26
CA LYS A 186 -3.85 -4.48 2.95
C LYS A 186 -4.29 -4.03 4.33
N VAL A 187 -3.67 -4.56 5.38
CA VAL A 187 -3.94 -4.19 6.77
C VAL A 187 -3.51 -2.74 6.95
N THR A 188 -4.38 -1.87 7.40
CA THR A 188 -4.10 -0.43 7.55
C THR A 188 -3.00 -0.18 8.57
N HIS A 189 -2.25 0.91 8.40
CA HIS A 189 -1.30 1.41 9.39
C HIS A 189 -0.35 0.34 9.87
N HIS A 190 0.16 -0.45 8.92
CA HIS A 190 1.14 -1.51 9.13
C HIS A 190 0.72 -2.63 10.12
N GLY A 191 -0.50 -2.59 10.64
CA GLY A 191 -0.97 -3.49 11.69
C GLY A 191 -1.23 -2.83 13.06
N SER A 192 -1.08 -1.51 13.18
CA SER A 192 -1.33 -0.80 14.44
C SER A 192 -2.78 -0.88 14.92
N SER A 193 -2.97 -0.87 16.24
CA SER A 193 -4.27 -1.06 16.91
C SER A 193 -5.30 0.02 16.57
N ASN A 194 -4.85 1.19 16.11
CA ASN A 194 -5.69 2.30 15.68
C ASN A 194 -6.17 2.20 14.22
N GLY A 195 -5.85 1.11 13.51
CA GLY A 195 -6.33 0.82 12.16
C GLY A 195 -7.15 -0.49 12.08
N THR A 196 -7.75 -0.71 10.92
CA THR A 196 -8.46 -1.93 10.54
C THR A 196 -9.64 -2.16 11.47
N ALA A 197 -10.58 -1.21 11.41
CA ALA A 197 -11.80 -1.23 12.18
C ALA A 197 -12.60 -2.52 11.93
N GLY A 198 -13.22 -3.07 12.97
CA GLY A 198 -14.04 -4.28 12.84
C GLY A 198 -15.21 -4.10 11.84
N ARG A 199 -15.74 -2.87 11.71
CA ARG A 199 -16.78 -2.54 10.72
C ARG A 199 -16.27 -2.65 9.28
N VAL A 200 -15.04 -2.22 9.04
CA VAL A 200 -14.36 -2.28 7.74
C VAL A 200 -14.08 -3.73 7.39
N LEU A 201 -13.57 -4.55 8.32
CA LEU A 201 -13.40 -5.98 8.10
C LEU A 201 -14.71 -6.70 7.74
N ARG A 202 -15.81 -6.38 8.43
CA ARG A 202 -17.14 -6.95 8.12
C ARG A 202 -17.69 -6.53 6.77
N ALA A 203 -17.40 -5.32 6.31
CA ALA A 203 -17.80 -4.84 4.99
C ALA A 203 -16.91 -5.43 3.88
N ALA A 204 -15.60 -5.43 4.12
CA ALA A 204 -14.59 -5.89 3.18
C ALA A 204 -14.63 -7.41 2.98
N LYS A 205 -14.90 -8.20 4.03
CA LYS A 205 -14.93 -9.67 4.00
C LYS A 205 -13.72 -10.30 3.27
N PRO A 206 -12.48 -9.91 3.61
CA PRO A 206 -11.30 -10.44 2.94
C PRO A 206 -11.12 -11.93 3.26
N ALA A 207 -10.67 -12.69 2.28
CA ALA A 207 -10.24 -14.08 2.45
C ALA A 207 -8.84 -14.15 3.09
N PHE A 208 -8.00 -13.15 2.83
CA PHE A 208 -6.69 -13.00 3.45
C PHE A 208 -6.30 -11.51 3.55
N ALA A 209 -5.38 -11.22 4.47
CA ALA A 209 -4.85 -9.89 4.70
C ALA A 209 -3.33 -9.89 4.68
N ILE A 210 -2.73 -8.76 4.29
CA ILE A 210 -1.28 -8.57 4.24
C ILE A 210 -0.92 -7.29 4.99
N ALA A 211 0.02 -7.36 5.93
CA ALA A 211 0.56 -6.23 6.67
C ALA A 211 2.01 -5.95 6.26
N SER A 212 2.33 -4.68 5.98
CA SER A 212 3.73 -4.21 5.89
C SER A 212 4.23 -4.08 7.31
N THR A 213 5.22 -4.86 7.71
CA THR A 213 5.74 -4.90 9.08
C THR A 213 7.26 -4.94 9.09
N ALA A 214 7.81 -4.51 10.22
CA ALA A 214 9.23 -4.39 10.55
C ALA A 214 9.46 -4.83 12.01
N ASP A 215 10.73 -4.86 12.46
CA ASP A 215 11.14 -5.35 13.78
C ASP A 215 10.83 -4.37 14.94
N GLU A 216 11.49 -4.50 16.10
CA GLU A 216 11.08 -3.83 17.37
C GLU A 216 11.14 -2.30 17.29
N ASP A 217 12.02 -1.78 16.44
CA ASP A 217 12.18 -0.34 16.23
C ASP A 217 11.24 0.20 15.13
N GLY A 218 10.45 -0.65 14.47
CA GLY A 218 9.53 -0.29 13.40
C GLY A 218 8.08 -0.70 13.64
N HIS A 219 7.27 -0.72 12.57
CA HIS A 219 5.85 -1.04 12.66
C HIS A 219 5.58 -2.55 12.79
N ARG A 220 4.81 -2.95 13.80
CA ARG A 220 4.45 -4.35 14.05
C ARG A 220 2.95 -4.58 13.92
N LEU A 221 2.60 -5.85 13.68
CA LEU A 221 1.22 -6.29 13.84
C LEU A 221 0.89 -6.40 15.33
N GLU A 222 0.06 -5.46 15.81
CA GLU A 222 -0.36 -5.39 17.20
C GLU A 222 -1.45 -6.44 17.53
N GLU A 223 -1.49 -6.88 18.80
CA GLU A 223 -2.38 -7.96 19.26
C GLU A 223 -3.86 -7.68 18.93
N ASP A 224 -4.32 -6.47 19.21
CA ASP A 224 -5.72 -6.06 18.97
C ASP A 224 -6.10 -6.15 17.49
N THR A 225 -5.21 -5.71 16.59
CA THR A 225 -5.45 -5.79 15.14
C THR A 225 -5.45 -7.25 14.68
N LEU A 226 -4.52 -8.06 15.16
CA LEU A 226 -4.47 -9.49 14.86
C LEU A 226 -5.73 -10.22 15.35
N GLU A 227 -6.21 -9.92 16.56
CA GLU A 227 -7.46 -10.47 17.10
C GLU A 227 -8.67 -10.10 16.21
N ARG A 228 -8.77 -8.83 15.77
CA ARG A 228 -9.81 -8.39 14.82
C ARG A 228 -9.72 -9.14 13.49
N LEU A 229 -8.51 -9.29 12.94
CA LEU A 229 -8.26 -9.97 11.66
C LEU A 229 -8.60 -11.46 11.71
N LEU A 230 -8.20 -12.15 12.77
CA LEU A 230 -8.47 -13.58 12.94
C LEU A 230 -9.93 -13.85 13.27
N GLY A 231 -10.56 -12.98 14.07
CA GLY A 231 -11.96 -13.07 14.47
C GLY A 231 -12.37 -14.41 15.12
N PRO A 232 -13.60 -14.50 15.66
CA PRO A 232 -14.11 -15.76 16.21
C PRO A 232 -14.67 -16.71 15.13
N GLU A 233 -15.11 -16.18 13.99
CA GLU A 233 -15.96 -16.90 13.00
C GLU A 233 -15.27 -17.12 11.64
N GLU A 234 -14.24 -16.33 11.29
CA GLU A 234 -13.61 -16.34 9.97
C GLU A 234 -12.09 -16.43 10.09
N LYS A 235 -11.51 -17.65 9.95
CA LYS A 235 -10.06 -17.88 9.97
C LYS A 235 -9.38 -17.29 8.74
N ARG A 236 -9.25 -15.97 8.69
CA ARG A 236 -8.52 -15.27 7.63
C ARG A 236 -7.04 -15.60 7.76
N ARG A 237 -6.39 -15.76 6.61
CA ARG A 237 -4.92 -15.88 6.58
C ARG A 237 -4.35 -14.46 6.66
N VAL A 238 -3.36 -14.27 7.52
CA VAL A 238 -2.62 -13.01 7.64
C VAL A 238 -1.18 -13.30 7.25
N PHE A 239 -0.61 -12.41 6.44
CA PHE A 239 0.79 -12.43 6.03
C PHE A 239 1.44 -11.10 6.40
N GLU A 240 2.72 -11.12 6.71
CA GLU A 240 3.52 -10.04 7.25
C GLU A 240 4.86 -9.97 6.49
N THR A 241 5.21 -8.82 5.93
CA THR A 241 6.49 -8.70 5.20
C THR A 241 7.71 -9.01 6.07
N LEU A 242 7.63 -8.75 7.39
CA LEU A 242 8.68 -9.13 8.34
C LEU A 242 8.92 -10.65 8.37
N VAL A 243 7.86 -11.45 8.22
CA VAL A 243 7.91 -12.92 8.35
C VAL A 243 8.20 -13.56 7.00
N GLU A 244 7.48 -13.14 5.97
CA GLU A 244 7.54 -13.77 4.66
C GLU A 244 8.50 -13.11 3.66
N GLY A 245 9.03 -11.92 3.93
CA GLY A 245 9.82 -11.17 2.95
C GLY A 245 8.92 -10.45 1.94
N ASP A 246 9.32 -10.45 0.66
CA ASP A 246 8.41 -9.88 -0.34
C ASP A 246 7.24 -10.84 -0.58
N ILE A 247 6.04 -10.29 -0.56
CA ILE A 247 4.81 -11.04 -0.76
C ILE A 247 4.28 -10.75 -2.16
N ILE A 248 4.20 -11.80 -2.99
CA ILE A 248 3.75 -11.73 -4.37
C ILE A 248 2.37 -12.38 -4.46
N VAL A 249 1.38 -11.58 -4.89
CA VAL A 249 0.00 -12.05 -5.12
C VAL A 249 -0.28 -12.01 -6.62
N GLY A 250 -0.52 -13.19 -7.21
CA GLY A 250 -0.85 -13.35 -8.63
C GLY A 250 -2.29 -13.85 -8.82
N THR A 251 -2.99 -13.30 -9.82
CA THR A 251 -4.33 -13.75 -10.24
C THR A 251 -4.55 -13.48 -11.73
N ASP A 252 -5.32 -14.34 -12.39
CA ASP A 252 -5.86 -14.11 -13.74
C ASP A 252 -7.36 -13.72 -13.70
N GLY A 253 -7.88 -13.45 -12.49
CA GLY A 253 -9.27 -13.06 -12.23
C GLY A 253 -10.29 -14.21 -12.35
N GLU A 254 -9.86 -15.43 -12.69
CA GLU A 254 -10.70 -16.62 -12.78
C GLU A 254 -10.31 -17.63 -11.70
N PRO A 255 -11.28 -18.29 -11.04
CA PRO A 255 -10.96 -19.35 -10.10
C PRO A 255 -10.39 -20.57 -10.83
N TYR A 256 -9.20 -21.03 -10.41
CA TYR A 256 -8.64 -22.32 -10.84
C TYR A 256 -9.55 -23.49 -10.47
N ARG A 257 -9.31 -24.68 -11.05
CA ARG A 257 -9.96 -25.92 -10.60
C ARG A 257 -9.70 -26.12 -9.11
N GLY A 258 -10.76 -26.10 -8.30
CA GLY A 258 -10.69 -26.11 -6.84
C GLY A 258 -11.05 -24.79 -6.16
N GLY A 259 -11.38 -23.74 -6.93
CA GLY A 259 -11.87 -22.46 -6.39
C GLY A 259 -10.78 -21.50 -5.91
N VAL A 260 -9.51 -21.79 -6.18
CA VAL A 260 -8.38 -20.92 -5.83
C VAL A 260 -8.38 -19.73 -6.78
N LEU A 261 -8.45 -18.51 -6.28
CA LEU A 261 -8.44 -17.28 -7.09
C LEU A 261 -7.07 -16.58 -7.11
N TYR A 262 -6.25 -16.83 -6.09
CA TYR A 262 -4.96 -16.18 -5.89
C TYR A 262 -3.86 -17.21 -5.69
N ARG A 263 -2.73 -16.97 -6.33
CA ARG A 263 -1.46 -17.57 -5.94
C ARG A 263 -0.71 -16.58 -5.07
N VAL A 264 -0.27 -17.03 -3.90
CA VAL A 264 0.58 -16.26 -3.00
C VAL A 264 1.93 -16.95 -2.95
N GLU A 265 2.97 -16.21 -3.34
CA GLU A 265 4.37 -16.64 -3.32
C GLU A 265 5.15 -15.68 -2.42
N PHE A 266 6.24 -16.19 -1.85
CA PHE A 266 7.15 -15.44 -0.99
C PHE A 266 8.54 -15.53 -1.57
N THR A 267 9.25 -14.41 -1.57
CA THR A 267 10.70 -14.40 -1.76
C THR A 267 11.33 -14.29 -0.39
N SER A 268 12.48 -14.94 -0.15
CA SER A 268 13.14 -14.83 1.15
C SER A 268 13.29 -13.34 1.53
N PRO A 269 13.12 -12.95 2.81
CA PRO A 269 13.36 -11.56 3.22
C PRO A 269 14.70 -11.06 2.65
N GLY A 270 14.65 -10.00 1.83
CA GLY A 270 15.84 -9.50 1.14
C GLY A 270 16.14 -10.12 -0.25
N GLU A 271 15.24 -10.86 -0.90
CA GLU A 271 15.49 -11.33 -2.30
C GLU A 271 15.15 -10.28 -3.38
N PHE A 272 14.40 -9.21 -3.06
CA PHE A 272 14.53 -7.91 -3.76
C PHE A 272 15.98 -7.37 -3.72
N ALA A 273 16.83 -7.98 -2.89
CA ALA A 273 18.15 -7.56 -2.53
C ALA A 273 19.23 -8.64 -2.67
N GLU A 274 19.54 -9.05 -3.90
CA GLU A 274 20.89 -9.52 -4.22
C GLU A 274 21.98 -8.41 -4.06
N GLY A 275 21.82 -7.55 -3.04
CA GLY A 275 22.67 -6.43 -2.65
C GLY A 275 22.33 -5.82 -1.28
N LEU A 276 21.56 -6.50 -0.41
CA LEU A 276 21.35 -6.07 0.98
C LEU A 276 21.86 -7.17 1.91
N ASP A 277 23.01 -6.92 2.55
CA ASP A 277 23.36 -7.58 3.80
C ASP A 277 22.35 -7.11 4.85
N ALA A 278 21.22 -7.81 4.98
CA ALA A 278 20.28 -7.64 6.08
C ALA A 278 20.43 -8.83 7.03
N GLU A 279 20.79 -8.55 8.27
CA GLU A 279 20.89 -9.54 9.34
C GLU A 279 19.47 -10.03 9.66
N VAL A 280 19.21 -11.33 9.55
CA VAL A 280 17.91 -11.94 9.88
C VAL A 280 17.81 -12.01 11.41
N ILE A 281 17.11 -11.05 12.01
CA ILE A 281 16.86 -11.01 13.45
C ILE A 281 15.58 -11.83 13.76
N PRO A 282 15.60 -12.74 14.75
CA PRO A 282 14.43 -13.57 15.06
C PRO A 282 13.26 -12.73 15.58
N ALA A 283 12.07 -12.96 15.02
CA ALA A 283 10.83 -12.30 15.42
C ALA A 283 10.41 -12.68 16.85
N ASP A 284 10.59 -11.77 17.79
CA ASP A 284 9.78 -11.68 18.99
C ASP A 284 8.34 -11.32 18.58
N ARG A 285 7.35 -11.98 19.17
CA ARG A 285 5.97 -11.95 18.66
C ARG A 285 5.09 -11.02 19.46
N ILE A 286 4.47 -10.08 18.73
CA ILE A 286 3.27 -9.30 19.08
C ILE A 286 3.51 -8.25 20.17
N GLN A 287 3.35 -6.98 19.80
CA GLN A 287 3.26 -5.89 20.77
C GLN A 287 1.84 -5.81 21.34
N ARG A 288 1.77 -5.59 22.67
CA ARG A 288 0.51 -5.44 23.40
C ARG A 288 0.16 -3.97 23.52
N GLU A 289 -0.43 -3.44 22.48
CA GLU A 289 -1.00 -2.10 22.49
C GLU A 289 -2.50 -2.19 22.18
N ARG A 290 -3.28 -1.39 22.92
CA ARG A 290 -4.71 -1.29 22.74
C ARG A 290 -5.08 0.10 22.26
N SER A 291 -5.98 0.16 21.30
CA SER A 291 -6.49 1.44 20.81
C SER A 291 -7.55 2.01 21.73
N ASP A 292 -7.43 3.30 22.05
CA ASP A 292 -8.46 4.08 22.72
C ASP A 292 -9.53 4.62 21.73
N ASP A 293 -9.37 4.43 20.42
CA ASP A 293 -10.35 4.82 19.42
C ASP A 293 -11.60 3.90 19.50
N PRO A 294 -12.80 4.43 19.82
CA PRO A 294 -14.01 3.64 19.94
C PRO A 294 -14.44 2.97 18.63
N ASP A 295 -14.01 3.49 17.47
CA ASP A 295 -14.28 2.85 16.17
C ASP A 295 -13.34 1.65 15.91
N CYS A 296 -12.26 1.50 16.69
CA CYS A 296 -11.39 0.32 16.67
C CYS A 296 -11.84 -0.82 17.62
N GLN A 297 -12.82 -0.57 18.50
CA GLN A 297 -13.36 -1.58 19.43
C GLN A 297 -14.39 -2.52 18.78
#